data_AF-A0A068YP46-F1
#
_entry.id   AF-A0A068YP46-F1
#
_cell.length_a   1.000
_cell.length_b   1.000
_cell.length_c   1.000
_cell.angle_alpha   90.00
_cell.angle_beta   90.00
_cell.angle_gamma   90.00
#
_symmetry.space_group_name_H-M   'P 1'
#
loop_
_entity.id
_entity.type
_entity.pdbx_description
1 polymer ?
#
loop_
_entity_poly.entity_id
_entity_poly.type
_entity_poly.pdbx_seq_one_letter_code
_entity_poly.pdbx_strand_id
1 'polypeptide(L)'
;MTEGRIRNLVIVLGDQLDEASSAFNGFDPGLDEIWMAEVAEESEHVWSAKQRIALFLSAMRHFAEALRAQHWPLTYTPLDAPTTRAR
;
A
#
# COMPACT_ATOMS: atom_id res chain seq x y z
N MET A 1 17.43 -14.10 -16.17
CA MET A 1 16.77 -13.17 -15.24
C MET A 1 16.01 -14.06 -14.28
N THR A 2 16.62 -14.41 -13.15
CA THR A 2 16.02 -15.30 -12.16
C THR A 2 14.81 -14.57 -11.58
N GLU A 3 13.60 -15.10 -11.82
CA GLU A 3 12.38 -14.63 -11.16
C GLU A 3 12.63 -14.68 -9.65
N GLY A 4 12.84 -13.51 -9.03
CA GLY A 4 13.08 -13.39 -7.60
C GLY A 4 11.82 -13.88 -6.89
N ARG A 5 11.88 -15.07 -6.31
CA ARG A 5 10.77 -15.61 -5.54
C ARG A 5 10.65 -14.81 -4.25
N ILE A 6 9.60 -13.99 -4.16
CA ILE A 6 9.19 -13.34 -2.92
C ILE A 6 8.66 -14.42 -1.97
N ARG A 7 9.06 -14.38 -0.70
CA ARG A 7 8.59 -15.27 0.36
C ARG A 7 7.19 -14.87 0.81
N ASN A 8 7.00 -13.61 1.21
CA ASN A 8 5.70 -13.06 1.59
C ASN A 8 5.41 -11.75 0.84
N LEU A 9 4.17 -11.59 0.37
CA LEU A 9 3.64 -10.32 -0.14
C LEU A 9 2.69 -9.73 0.89
N VAL A 10 3.06 -8.60 1.48
CA VAL A 10 2.24 -7.89 2.47
C VAL A 10 1.40 -6.85 1.74
N ILE A 11 0.08 -7.03 1.72
CA ILE A 11 -0.87 -6.10 1.10
C ILE A 11 -1.30 -5.06 2.13
N VAL A 12 -1.19 -3.79 1.77
CA VAL A 12 -1.61 -2.67 2.62
C VAL A 12 -2.56 -1.75 1.85
N LEU A 13 -3.78 -1.63 2.34
CA LEU A 13 -4.83 -0.75 1.83
C LEU A 13 -5.02 0.47 2.75
N GLY A 14 -5.92 1.39 2.36
CA GLY A 14 -6.05 2.70 3.00
C GLY A 14 -6.50 2.70 4.46
N ASP A 15 -7.11 1.63 4.95
CA ASP A 15 -7.57 1.44 6.33
C ASP A 15 -6.56 0.71 7.22
N GLN A 16 -5.44 0.24 6.66
CA GLN A 16 -4.46 -0.66 7.32
C GLN A 16 -3.13 0.03 7.65
N LEU A 17 -3.12 1.37 7.75
CA LEU A 17 -1.91 2.19 7.90
C LEU A 17 -1.36 2.18 9.33
N ASP A 18 -0.85 1.03 9.76
CA ASP A 18 -0.25 0.83 11.07
C ASP A 18 1.09 0.09 10.95
N GLU A 19 2.19 0.73 11.32
CA GLU A 19 3.54 0.15 11.30
C GLU A 19 3.71 -0.97 12.34
N ALA A 20 2.91 -0.95 13.42
CA ALA A 20 2.89 -1.98 14.45
C ALA A 20 1.94 -3.13 14.11
N SER A 21 1.35 -3.13 12.92
CA SER A 21 0.46 -4.18 12.45
C SER A 21 1.15 -5.55 12.49
N SER A 22 0.39 -6.57 12.90
CA SER A 22 0.86 -7.95 12.88
C SER A 22 1.21 -8.45 11.47
N ALA A 23 0.76 -7.76 10.43
CA ALA A 23 1.13 -8.01 9.05
C ALA A 23 2.65 -7.87 8.79
N PHE A 24 3.35 -7.08 9.61
CA PHE A 24 4.81 -6.89 9.52
C PHE A 24 5.61 -7.77 10.51
N ASN A 25 4.95 -8.63 11.28
CA ASN A 25 5.64 -9.51 12.22
C ASN A 25 6.54 -10.50 11.48
N GLY A 26 7.85 -10.41 11.71
CA GLY A 26 8.84 -11.25 11.04
C GLY A 26 9.13 -10.85 9.59
N PHE A 27 8.75 -9.63 9.20
CA PHE A 27 9.06 -9.08 7.87
C PHE A 27 10.57 -9.06 7.62
N ASP A 28 10.99 -9.63 6.51
CA ASP A 28 12.39 -9.67 6.07
C ASP A 28 12.55 -8.87 4.76
N PRO A 29 13.16 -7.68 4.79
CA PRO A 29 13.37 -6.84 3.61
C PRO A 29 14.19 -7.50 2.47
N GLY A 30 14.88 -8.62 2.73
CA GLY A 30 15.61 -9.38 1.72
C GLY A 30 14.77 -10.45 1.02
N LEU A 31 13.62 -10.81 1.58
CA LEU A 31 12.79 -11.93 1.12
C LEU A 31 11.32 -11.57 0.92
N ASP A 32 10.83 -10.51 1.53
CA ASP A 32 9.43 -10.08 1.52
C ASP A 32 9.27 -8.76 0.78
N GLU A 33 8.06 -8.52 0.28
CA GLU A 33 7.69 -7.30 -0.46
C GLU A 33 6.39 -6.73 0.09
N ILE A 34 6.29 -5.41 0.14
CA ILE A 34 5.05 -4.71 0.47
C ILE A 34 4.41 -4.23 -0.83
N TRP A 35 3.12 -4.49 -0.98
CA TRP A 35 2.33 -3.92 -2.05
C TRP A 35 1.23 -3.02 -1.47
N MET A 36 1.23 -1.77 -1.91
CA MET A 36 0.26 -0.75 -1.52
C MET A 36 -0.48 -0.24 -2.75
N ALA A 37 -1.79 -0.08 -2.64
CA ALA A 37 -2.60 0.51 -3.71
C ALA A 37 -3.63 1.49 -3.18
N GLU A 38 -3.69 2.68 -3.81
CA GLU A 38 -4.78 3.63 -3.57
C GLU A 38 -6.08 3.09 -4.20
N VAL A 39 -7.14 2.91 -3.40
CA VAL A 39 -8.45 2.42 -3.87
C VAL A 39 -9.54 3.43 -3.53
N ALA A 40 -10.40 3.78 -4.49
CA ALA A 40 -11.45 4.80 -4.31
C ALA A 40 -12.79 4.26 -3.76
N GLU A 41 -12.87 2.96 -3.46
CA GLU A 41 -14.15 2.21 -3.38
C GLU A 41 -15.12 2.65 -2.26
N GLU A 42 -14.66 3.37 -1.23
CA GLU A 42 -15.47 3.67 -0.04
C GLU A 42 -16.28 4.98 -0.08
N SER A 43 -16.46 5.66 -1.23
CA SER A 43 -16.81 7.09 -1.17
C SER A 43 -17.61 7.71 -2.32
N GLU A 44 -18.48 6.97 -3.01
CA GLU A 44 -19.27 7.56 -4.11
C GLU A 44 -20.53 8.35 -3.72
N HIS A 45 -20.96 8.37 -2.44
CA HIS A 45 -22.35 8.77 -2.12
C HIS A 45 -22.58 10.13 -1.41
N VAL A 46 -21.56 10.87 -0.96
CA VAL A 46 -21.82 12.13 -0.21
C VAL A 46 -20.69 13.15 -0.39
N TRP A 47 -20.95 14.46 -0.34
CA TRP A 47 -19.92 15.51 -0.48
C TRP A 47 -18.74 15.38 0.53
N SER A 48 -18.98 14.78 1.70
CA SER A 48 -17.96 14.44 2.70
C SER A 48 -16.96 13.38 2.25
N ALA A 49 -17.25 12.66 1.16
CA ALA A 49 -16.37 11.71 0.52
C ALA A 49 -15.06 12.33 0.03
N LYS A 50 -15.09 13.53 -0.56
CA LYS A 50 -13.88 14.10 -1.19
C LYS A 50 -12.79 14.45 -0.17
N GLN A 51 -13.18 15.04 0.95
CA GLN A 51 -12.26 15.37 2.04
C GLN A 51 -11.72 14.09 2.70
N ARG A 52 -12.57 13.08 2.86
CA ARG A 52 -12.19 11.78 3.40
C ARG A 52 -11.21 11.04 2.48
N ILE A 53 -11.50 10.99 1.18
CA ILE A 53 -10.59 10.43 0.15
C ILE A 53 -9.25 11.16 0.21
N ALA A 54 -9.24 12.49 0.20
CA ALA A 54 -8.00 13.26 0.26
C ALA A 54 -7.18 12.95 1.54
N LEU A 55 -7.85 12.82 2.69
CA LEU A 55 -7.20 12.44 3.95
C LEU A 55 -6.61 11.03 3.86
N PHE A 56 -7.36 10.05 3.37
CA PHE A 56 -6.87 8.67 3.21
C PHE A 56 -5.69 8.60 2.24
N LEU A 57 -5.81 9.19 1.05
CA LEU A 57 -4.72 9.19 0.07
C LEU A 57 -3.46 9.87 0.63
N SER A 58 -3.63 11.00 1.35
CA SER A 58 -2.51 11.65 2.03
C SER A 58 -1.88 10.73 3.08
N ALA A 59 -2.68 10.07 3.91
CA ALA A 59 -2.17 9.14 4.92
C ALA A 59 -1.40 7.97 4.27
N MET A 60 -1.94 7.37 3.20
CA MET A 60 -1.30 6.28 2.46
C MET A 60 0.06 6.71 1.89
N ARG A 61 0.13 7.91 1.30
CA ARG A 61 1.39 8.45 0.75
C ARG A 61 2.44 8.68 1.83
N HIS A 62 2.04 9.26 2.96
CA HIS A 62 2.94 9.46 4.09
C HIS A 62 3.43 8.13 4.68
N PHE A 63 2.55 7.12 4.77
CA PHE A 63 2.92 5.78 5.21
C PHE A 63 3.91 5.12 4.25
N ALA A 64 3.67 5.20 2.94
CA ALA A 64 4.59 4.71 1.93
C ALA A 64 5.99 5.35 2.04
N GLU A 65 6.06 6.66 2.28
CA GLU A 65 7.34 7.34 2.52
C GLU A 65 8.01 6.88 3.82
N ALA A 66 7.25 6.62 4.88
CA ALA A 66 7.79 6.07 6.13
C ALA A 66 8.40 4.68 5.92
N LEU A 67 7.75 3.79 5.17
CA LEU A 67 8.29 2.46 4.82
C LEU A 67 9.54 2.56 3.93
N ARG A 68 9.56 3.48 2.96
CA ARG A 68 10.74 3.74 2.12
C ARG A 68 11.92 4.25 2.93
N ALA A 69 11.69 5.12 3.90
CA ALA A 69 12.74 5.61 4.81
C ALA A 69 13.35 4.48 5.66
N GLN A 70 12.60 3.40 5.91
CA GLN A 70 13.08 2.18 6.55
C GLN A 70 13.83 1.23 5.59
N HIS A 71 13.95 1.60 4.31
CA HIS A 71 14.52 0.77 3.24
C HIS A 71 13.76 -0.54 3.01
N TRP A 72 12.45 -0.56 3.31
CA TRP A 72 11.62 -1.72 3.05
C TRP A 72 11.22 -1.79 1.57
N PRO A 73 11.24 -2.98 0.94
CA PRO A 73 10.76 -3.16 -0.42
C PRO A 73 9.26 -2.82 -0.51
N LEU A 74 8.94 -1.83 -1.34
CA LEU A 74 7.59 -1.30 -1.50
C LEU A 74 7.25 -1.04 -2.97
N THR A 75 6.26 -1.78 -3.45
CA THR A 75 5.58 -1.52 -4.71
C THR A 75 4.30 -0.73 -4.43
N TYR A 76 4.30 0.55 -4.83
CA TYR A 76 3.18 1.47 -4.62
C TYR A 76 2.42 1.74 -5.93
N THR A 77 1.11 1.50 -5.92
CA THR A 77 0.21 1.70 -7.05
C THR A 77 -0.70 2.90 -6.77
N PRO A 78 -0.48 4.07 -7.40
CA PRO A 78 -1.34 5.23 -7.21
C PRO A 78 -2.72 5.03 -7.87
N LEU A 79 -3.70 5.85 -7.50
CA LEU A 79 -5.09 5.73 -7.92
C LEU A 79 -5.27 5.91 -9.43
N ASP A 80 -4.40 6.69 -10.05
CA ASP A 80 -4.36 6.97 -11.49
C ASP A 80 -3.50 5.97 -12.27
N ALA A 81 -2.95 4.94 -11.60
CA ALA A 81 -2.20 3.89 -12.28
C ALA A 81 -3.12 3.14 -13.27
N PRO A 82 -2.62 2.79 -14.47
CA PRO A 82 -3.37 1.98 -15.39
C PRO A 82 -3.74 0.64 -14.73
N THR A 83 -5.02 0.27 -14.78
CA THR A 83 -5.52 -0.98 -14.19
C THR A 83 -4.78 -2.16 -14.81
N THR A 84 -3.88 -2.76 -14.05
CA THR A 84 -3.28 -4.04 -14.41
C THR A 84 -4.26 -5.13 -14.00
N ARG A 85 -5.03 -5.68 -14.95
CA ARG A 85 -5.78 -6.91 -14.69
C ARG A 85 -4.75 -8.03 -14.48
N ALA A 86 -4.71 -8.61 -13.29
CA ALA A 86 -4.03 -9.88 -13.06
C ALA A 86 -4.63 -10.90 -14.05
N ARG A 87 -3.78 -11.43 -14.95
CA ARG A 87 -4.15 -12.49 -15.89
C ARG A 87 -4.07 -13.85 -15.22
#